data_AF-A0A4Q2JK48-F1
#
_entry.id   AF-A0A4Q2JK48-F1
#
_cell.length_a   1.000
_cell.length_b   1.000
_cell.length_c   1.000
_cell.angle_alpha   90.00
_cell.angle_beta   90.00
_cell.angle_gamma   90.00
#
_symmetry.space_group_name_H-M   'P 1'
#
loop_
_entity.id
_entity.type
_entity.pdbx_description
1 polymer ?
#
loop_
_entity_poly.entity_id
_entity_poly.type
_entity_poly.pdbx_seq_one_letter_code
_entity_poly.pdbx_strand_id
1 'polypeptide(L)'
;MYLADGTVVTSASDLKKASDCEFAFLRELDVKLGRETLFEPVADAMLERAGRMGDAHELRVLERYRDEFGDGVVEIARPDLRDPEQLEAAVAATHAAFESGAPVVFQATFVDDGFVGFADFIVRQPDGRYLVQDSKLARRARVTALLQLAAYAAQLDRIGIPRADTVELLLGDGTTSSHRLEDIEPVFLLRRDRLRQIVEERLADDGPVAWGDPRYALDGRCPTCDLEVQANRDLLLVAGLRITQRAHFHAAGITTIDELAASAGPVDGVLDATLEGLRVQARLQLAAEAQALAAEASGDRSPDDPP
;
A
#
# COMPACT_ATOMS: atom_id res chain seq x y z
N MET A 1 -2.45 -9.52 3.94
CA MET A 1 -1.54 -10.66 4.23
C MET A 1 -2.02 -11.45 5.43
N TYR A 2 -1.72 -12.74 5.48
CA TYR A 2 -1.97 -13.64 6.62
C TYR A 2 -0.85 -14.68 6.74
N LEU A 3 -0.82 -15.38 7.88
CA LEU A 3 0.11 -16.49 8.13
C LEU A 3 -0.62 -17.83 7.94
N ALA A 4 0.00 -18.73 7.18
CA ALA A 4 -0.43 -20.11 7.00
C ALA A 4 0.77 -21.03 7.20
N ASP A 5 0.76 -21.86 8.24
CA ASP A 5 1.82 -22.83 8.55
C ASP A 5 3.25 -22.25 8.54
N GLY A 6 3.42 -21.04 9.07
CA GLY A 6 4.72 -20.33 9.10
C GLY A 6 5.09 -19.62 7.79
N THR A 7 4.25 -19.73 6.76
CA THR A 7 4.39 -19.01 5.49
C THR A 7 3.56 -17.73 5.50
N VAL A 8 4.13 -16.64 4.99
CA VAL A 8 3.42 -15.37 4.81
C VAL A 8 2.76 -15.35 3.44
N VAL A 9 1.44 -15.29 3.41
CA VAL A 9 0.68 -15.11 2.18
C VAL A 9 0.33 -13.63 2.02
N THR A 10 0.77 -13.05 0.91
CA THR A 10 0.55 -11.64 0.55
C THR A 10 -0.52 -11.49 -0.52
N SER A 11 -0.98 -10.27 -0.79
CA SER A 11 -1.99 -9.97 -1.80
C SER A 11 -1.60 -8.77 -2.65
N ALA A 12 -2.37 -8.51 -3.72
CA ALA A 12 -2.19 -7.32 -4.55
C ALA A 12 -2.31 -6.02 -3.73
N SER A 13 -3.16 -6.02 -2.71
CA SER A 13 -3.29 -4.90 -1.77
C SER A 13 -2.06 -4.76 -0.86
N ASP A 14 -1.43 -5.87 -0.46
CA ASP A 14 -0.17 -5.83 0.31
C ASP A 14 1.00 -5.33 -0.55
N LEU A 15 1.04 -5.71 -1.82
CA LEU A 15 2.01 -5.17 -2.79
C LEU A 15 1.91 -3.66 -2.89
N LYS A 16 0.69 -3.12 -2.94
CA LYS A 16 0.45 -1.68 -2.87
C LYS A 16 0.96 -1.09 -1.56
N LYS A 17 0.60 -1.66 -0.40
CA LYS A 17 1.04 -1.18 0.92
C LYS A 17 2.56 -1.10 1.02
N ALA A 18 3.25 -2.18 0.65
CA ALA A 18 4.71 -2.24 0.65
C ALA A 18 5.34 -1.25 -0.35
N SER A 19 4.69 -1.01 -1.49
CA SER A 19 5.16 -0.01 -2.47
C SER A 19 4.97 1.43 -1.97
N ASP A 20 3.95 1.69 -1.14
CA ASP A 20 3.71 2.99 -0.51
C ASP A 20 4.70 3.23 0.65
N CYS A 21 4.90 2.23 1.52
CA CYS A 21 5.84 2.28 2.65
C CYS A 21 6.23 0.86 3.10
N GLU A 22 7.48 0.45 2.86
CA GLU A 22 7.97 -0.88 3.27
C GLU A 22 7.99 -1.00 4.79
N PHE A 23 8.45 0.04 5.50
CA PHE A 23 8.46 0.07 6.96
C PHE A 23 7.08 -0.19 7.58
N ALA A 24 6.04 0.50 7.11
CA ALA A 24 4.69 0.32 7.63
C ALA A 24 4.13 -1.08 7.33
N PHE A 25 4.42 -1.62 6.14
CA PHE A 25 4.07 -3.00 5.80
C PHE A 25 4.76 -4.01 6.74
N LEU A 26 6.05 -3.82 7.03
CA LEU A 26 6.81 -4.69 7.92
C LEU A 26 6.37 -4.59 9.38
N ARG A 27 5.98 -3.40 9.84
CA ARG A 27 5.35 -3.22 11.16
C ARG A 27 4.04 -4.00 11.28
N GLU A 28 3.20 -3.99 10.25
CA GLU A 28 1.98 -4.82 10.22
C GLU A 28 2.33 -6.33 10.23
N LEU A 29 3.42 -6.73 9.58
CA LEU A 29 3.89 -8.12 9.57
C LEU A 29 4.42 -8.54 10.95
N ASP A 30 5.19 -7.69 11.62
CA ASP A 30 5.69 -7.94 12.98
C ASP A 30 4.55 -8.17 13.97
N VAL A 31 3.46 -7.40 13.89
CA VAL A 31 2.25 -7.64 14.70
C VAL A 31 1.69 -9.05 14.46
N LYS A 32 1.61 -9.49 13.20
CA LYS A 32 1.10 -10.83 12.85
C LYS A 32 2.03 -11.94 13.33
N LEU A 33 3.33 -11.68 13.38
CA LEU A 33 4.34 -12.58 13.94
C LEU A 33 4.36 -12.55 15.48
N GLY A 34 3.51 -11.75 16.13
CA GLY A 34 3.43 -11.65 17.59
C GLY A 34 4.59 -10.87 18.22
N ARG A 35 5.30 -10.04 17.43
CA ARG A 35 6.40 -9.21 17.93
C ARG A 35 5.85 -7.93 18.54
N GLU A 36 6.41 -7.54 19.68
CA GLU A 36 6.06 -6.29 20.35
C GLU A 36 6.56 -5.11 19.52
N THR A 37 5.64 -4.29 19.03
CA THR A 37 5.95 -3.19 18.11
C THR A 37 4.96 -2.05 18.26
N LEU A 38 5.42 -0.83 18.05
CA LEU A 38 4.54 0.33 17.89
C LEU A 38 3.78 0.17 16.57
N PHE A 39 2.50 -0.15 16.68
CA PHE A 39 1.60 -0.22 15.56
C PHE A 39 0.20 0.11 16.06
N GLU A 40 -0.35 1.22 15.59
CA GLU A 40 -1.76 1.54 15.81
C GLU A 40 -2.53 1.27 14.51
N PRO A 41 -3.50 0.34 14.51
CA PRO A 41 -4.41 0.21 13.40
C PRO A 41 -5.21 1.50 13.30
N VAL A 42 -4.99 2.28 12.24
CA VAL A 42 -5.77 3.50 12.04
C VAL A 42 -7.19 3.12 11.62
N ALA A 43 -8.11 3.16 12.58
CA ALA A 43 -9.53 3.22 12.31
C ALA A 43 -9.87 4.65 11.84
N ASP A 44 -9.65 4.93 10.56
CA ASP A 44 -10.07 6.18 9.95
C ASP A 44 -11.48 6.02 9.38
N ALA A 45 -12.47 6.67 10.01
CA ALA A 45 -13.85 6.67 9.56
C ALA A 45 -14.01 7.17 8.11
N MET A 46 -13.10 8.03 7.62
CA MET A 46 -13.05 8.42 6.21
C MET A 46 -12.58 7.28 5.31
N LEU A 47 -11.60 6.49 5.74
CA LEU A 47 -11.10 5.32 5.02
C LEU A 47 -12.19 4.22 4.93
N GLU A 48 -12.91 3.96 6.02
CA GLU A 48 -14.05 3.03 6.03
C GLU A 48 -15.17 3.50 5.10
N ARG A 49 -15.48 4.79 5.12
CA ARG A 49 -16.46 5.39 4.21
C ARG A 49 -16.02 5.27 2.75
N ALA A 50 -14.75 5.53 2.46
CA ALA A 50 -14.19 5.38 1.12
C ALA A 50 -14.25 3.92 0.64
N GLY A 51 -13.99 2.95 1.52
CA GLY A 51 -14.15 1.52 1.26
C GLY A 51 -15.58 1.17 0.83
N ARG A 52 -16.57 1.53 1.64
CA ARG A 52 -18.00 1.29 1.31
C ARG A 52 -18.42 1.92 -0.02
N MET A 53 -17.90 3.11 -0.34
CA MET A 53 -18.17 3.76 -1.62
C MET A 53 -17.49 3.04 -2.79
N GLY A 54 -16.32 2.43 -2.56
CA GLY A 54 -15.64 1.54 -3.49
C GLY A 54 -16.46 0.30 -3.79
N ASP A 55 -16.94 -0.40 -2.76
CA ASP A 55 -17.78 -1.59 -2.92
C ASP A 55 -19.07 -1.27 -3.70
N ALA A 56 -19.69 -0.13 -3.41
CA ALA A 56 -20.87 0.32 -4.15
C ALA A 56 -20.56 0.65 -5.63
N HIS A 57 -19.32 1.04 -5.96
CA HIS A 57 -18.88 1.26 -7.33
C HIS A 57 -18.64 -0.04 -8.08
N GLU A 58 -17.96 -1.00 -7.45
CA GLU A 58 -17.78 -2.35 -7.96
C GLU A 58 -19.15 -3.00 -8.26
N LEU A 59 -20.10 -2.90 -7.33
CA LEU A 59 -21.44 -3.42 -7.52
C LEU A 59 -22.18 -2.79 -8.70
N ARG A 60 -22.06 -1.48 -8.91
CA ARG A 60 -22.66 -0.81 -10.09
C ARG A 60 -22.07 -1.31 -11.40
N VAL A 61 -20.77 -1.60 -11.42
CA VAL A 61 -20.11 -2.17 -12.60
C VAL A 61 -20.61 -3.60 -12.84
N LEU A 62 -20.74 -4.41 -11.77
CA LEU A 62 -21.27 -5.76 -11.85
C LEU A 62 -22.70 -5.78 -12.39
N GLU A 63 -23.60 -4.92 -11.90
CA GLU A 63 -24.98 -4.85 -12.41
C GLU A 63 -25.02 -4.52 -13.90
N ARG A 64 -24.13 -3.64 -14.39
CA ARG A 64 -24.03 -3.37 -15.83
C ARG A 64 -23.62 -4.62 -16.62
N TYR A 65 -22.71 -5.44 -16.10
CA TYR A 65 -22.36 -6.70 -16.75
C TYR A 65 -23.49 -7.72 -16.69
N ARG A 66 -24.25 -7.78 -15.59
CA ARG A 66 -25.45 -8.63 -15.48
C ARG A 66 -26.52 -8.21 -16.49
N ASP A 67 -26.74 -6.91 -16.65
CA ASP A 67 -27.68 -6.37 -17.65
C ASP A 67 -27.26 -6.73 -19.09
N GLU A 68 -25.95 -6.74 -19.38
CA GLU A 68 -25.41 -7.00 -20.71
C GLU A 68 -25.31 -8.50 -21.04
N PHE A 69 -24.84 -9.32 -20.10
CA PHE A 69 -24.48 -10.73 -20.33
C PHE A 69 -25.40 -11.74 -19.63
N GLY A 70 -26.27 -11.31 -18.70
CA GLY A 70 -27.15 -12.19 -17.94
C GLY A 70 -26.38 -13.31 -17.24
N ASP A 71 -26.82 -14.55 -17.48
CA ASP A 71 -26.19 -15.78 -16.96
C ASP A 71 -24.74 -16.01 -17.47
N GLY A 72 -24.26 -15.18 -18.41
CA GLY A 72 -22.86 -15.17 -18.86
C GLY A 72 -21.88 -14.52 -17.89
N VAL A 73 -22.36 -13.90 -16.81
CA VAL A 73 -21.51 -13.41 -15.72
C VAL A 73 -21.31 -14.52 -14.70
N VAL A 74 -20.09 -15.05 -14.60
CA VAL A 74 -19.72 -16.03 -13.58
C VAL A 74 -19.15 -15.30 -12.38
N GLU A 75 -19.86 -15.38 -11.26
CA GLU A 75 -19.45 -14.75 -9.99
C GLU A 75 -18.82 -15.78 -9.08
N ILE A 76 -17.54 -15.57 -8.74
CA ILE A 76 -16.81 -16.44 -7.83
C ILE A 76 -17.06 -15.96 -6.40
N ALA A 77 -17.57 -16.84 -5.55
CA ALA A 77 -17.77 -16.53 -4.13
C ALA A 77 -16.42 -16.24 -3.47
N ARG A 78 -16.31 -15.12 -2.76
CA ARG A 78 -15.07 -14.74 -2.07
C ARG A 78 -14.83 -15.69 -0.89
N PRO A 79 -13.71 -16.46 -0.88
CA PRO A 79 -13.45 -17.46 0.15
C PRO A 79 -12.98 -16.81 1.45
N ASP A 80 -13.17 -17.49 2.59
CA ASP A 80 -12.38 -17.22 3.78
C ASP A 80 -10.93 -17.67 3.51
N LEU A 81 -9.99 -16.71 3.54
CA LEU A 81 -8.56 -16.97 3.32
C LEU A 81 -7.93 -17.91 4.35
N ARG A 82 -8.60 -18.14 5.49
CA ARG A 82 -8.17 -19.08 6.53
C ARG A 82 -8.72 -20.50 6.32
N ASP A 83 -9.59 -20.68 5.34
CA ASP A 83 -10.20 -21.96 4.99
C ASP A 83 -9.62 -22.46 3.66
N PRO A 84 -8.68 -23.43 3.69
CA PRO A 84 -8.06 -23.96 2.49
C PRO A 84 -9.07 -24.58 1.50
N GLU A 85 -10.14 -25.22 1.99
CA GLU A 85 -11.14 -25.87 1.13
C GLU A 85 -11.95 -24.83 0.37
N GLN A 86 -12.32 -23.72 1.02
CA GLN A 86 -12.98 -22.61 0.33
C GLN A 86 -12.08 -21.95 -0.72
N LEU A 87 -10.80 -21.78 -0.39
CA LEU A 87 -9.83 -21.19 -1.31
C LEU A 87 -9.63 -22.07 -2.55
N GLU A 88 -9.46 -23.38 -2.36
CA GLU A 88 -9.36 -24.37 -3.45
C GLU A 88 -10.63 -24.39 -4.31
N ALA A 89 -11.82 -24.34 -3.68
CA ALA A 89 -13.09 -24.28 -4.40
C ALA A 89 -13.21 -23.00 -5.26
N ALA A 90 -12.79 -21.84 -4.74
CA ALA A 90 -12.82 -20.58 -5.48
C ALA A 90 -11.84 -20.59 -6.67
N VAL A 91 -10.65 -21.17 -6.50
CA VAL A 91 -9.69 -21.37 -7.59
C VAL A 91 -10.28 -22.31 -8.65
N ALA A 92 -10.82 -23.47 -8.24
CA ALA A 92 -11.43 -24.42 -9.16
C ALA A 92 -12.61 -23.80 -9.95
N ALA A 93 -13.47 -23.03 -9.29
CA ALA A 93 -14.56 -22.31 -9.93
C ALA A 93 -14.05 -21.27 -10.94
N THR A 94 -12.95 -20.57 -10.62
CA THR A 94 -12.29 -19.63 -11.53
C THR A 94 -11.78 -20.33 -12.79
N HIS A 95 -11.12 -21.50 -12.64
CA HIS A 95 -10.67 -22.30 -13.77
C HIS A 95 -11.83 -22.78 -14.66
N ALA A 96 -12.89 -23.32 -14.04
CA ALA A 96 -14.07 -23.78 -14.78
C ALA A 96 -14.76 -22.63 -15.55
N ALA A 97 -14.78 -21.42 -15.00
CA ALA A 97 -15.30 -20.23 -15.68
C ALA A 97 -14.52 -19.93 -16.97
N PHE A 98 -13.19 -20.00 -16.92
CA PHE A 98 -12.37 -19.79 -18.13
C PHE A 98 -12.47 -20.94 -19.13
N GLU A 99 -12.50 -22.20 -18.67
CA GLU A 99 -12.64 -23.38 -19.53
C GLU A 99 -13.97 -23.39 -20.30
N SER A 100 -15.05 -22.95 -19.65
CA SER A 100 -16.37 -22.78 -20.27
C SER A 100 -16.46 -21.57 -21.20
N GLY A 101 -15.43 -20.71 -21.24
CA GLY A 101 -15.41 -19.51 -22.08
C GLY A 101 -16.34 -18.40 -21.59
N ALA A 102 -16.55 -18.28 -20.27
CA ALA A 102 -17.42 -17.28 -19.68
C ALA A 102 -17.13 -15.86 -20.22
N PRO A 103 -18.16 -15.11 -20.66
CA PRO A 103 -18.00 -13.72 -21.08
C PRO A 103 -17.39 -12.80 -20.03
N VAL A 104 -17.80 -12.95 -18.76
CA VAL A 104 -17.28 -12.16 -17.65
C VAL A 104 -17.06 -13.08 -16.45
N VAL A 105 -15.89 -12.99 -15.83
CA VAL A 105 -15.60 -13.62 -14.54
C VAL A 105 -15.42 -12.51 -13.50
N PHE A 106 -16.30 -12.47 -12.51
CA PHE A 106 -16.27 -11.52 -11.40
C PHE A 106 -15.63 -12.17 -10.17
N GLN A 107 -14.70 -11.46 -9.51
CA GLN A 107 -13.96 -11.96 -8.34
C GLN A 107 -13.11 -13.21 -8.61
N ALA A 108 -12.56 -13.32 -9.83
CA ALA A 108 -11.66 -14.40 -10.21
C ALA A 108 -10.54 -14.55 -9.18
N THR A 109 -10.42 -15.74 -8.60
CA THR A 109 -9.53 -16.03 -7.48
C THR A 109 -8.26 -16.68 -7.99
N PHE A 110 -7.12 -16.06 -7.69
CA PHE A 110 -5.80 -16.56 -8.04
C PHE A 110 -4.98 -16.81 -6.79
N VAL A 111 -4.30 -17.95 -6.77
CA VAL A 111 -3.35 -18.33 -5.73
C VAL A 111 -2.03 -18.68 -6.38
N ASP A 112 -0.94 -18.15 -5.83
CA ASP A 112 0.41 -18.59 -6.12
C ASP A 112 1.28 -18.65 -4.87
N ASP A 113 2.54 -19.05 -5.05
CA ASP A 113 3.53 -19.16 -3.98
C ASP A 113 3.69 -17.82 -3.21
N GLY A 114 3.04 -17.78 -2.05
CA GLY A 114 2.97 -16.62 -1.16
C GLY A 114 2.09 -15.47 -1.69
N PHE A 115 1.19 -15.68 -2.65
CA PHE A 115 0.23 -14.68 -3.14
C PHE A 115 -1.20 -15.18 -3.22
N VAL A 116 -2.14 -14.32 -2.87
CA VAL A 116 -3.56 -14.49 -3.18
C VAL A 116 -4.13 -13.19 -3.75
N GLY A 117 -5.02 -13.29 -4.72
CA GLY A 117 -5.62 -12.14 -5.34
C GLY A 117 -7.02 -12.40 -5.89
N PHE A 118 -7.81 -11.35 -5.94
CA PHE A 118 -9.18 -11.36 -6.43
C PHE A 118 -9.30 -10.27 -7.48
N ALA A 119 -9.39 -10.66 -8.75
CA ALA A 119 -9.60 -9.70 -9.82
C ALA A 119 -11.07 -9.30 -9.85
N ASP A 120 -11.37 -7.99 -9.82
CA ASP A 120 -12.75 -7.51 -9.87
C ASP A 120 -13.44 -8.06 -11.11
N PHE A 121 -12.94 -7.78 -12.32
CA PHE A 121 -13.54 -8.25 -13.56
C PHE A 121 -12.50 -8.77 -14.55
N ILE A 122 -12.79 -9.91 -15.17
CA ILE A 122 -12.02 -10.45 -16.30
C ILE A 122 -12.99 -10.73 -17.44
N VAL A 123 -12.85 -9.97 -18.53
CA VAL A 123 -13.84 -9.89 -19.62
C VAL A 123 -13.29 -10.49 -20.91
N ARG A 124 -14.00 -11.46 -21.46
CA ARG A 124 -13.66 -12.09 -22.73
C ARG A 124 -13.89 -11.14 -23.90
N GLN A 125 -12.85 -10.89 -24.67
CA GLN A 125 -12.88 -10.05 -25.86
C GLN A 125 -13.39 -10.83 -27.08
N PRO A 126 -13.83 -10.15 -28.16
CA PRO A 126 -14.29 -10.80 -29.39
C PRO A 126 -13.27 -11.73 -30.03
N ASP A 127 -11.96 -11.46 -29.86
CA ASP A 127 -10.86 -12.31 -30.34
C ASP A 127 -10.59 -13.53 -29.45
N GLY A 128 -11.35 -13.68 -28.36
CA GLY A 128 -11.26 -14.79 -27.41
C GLY A 128 -10.25 -14.60 -26.30
N ARG A 129 -9.47 -13.52 -26.28
CA ARG A 129 -8.56 -13.19 -25.19
C ARG A 129 -9.29 -12.52 -24.03
N TYR A 130 -8.73 -12.59 -22.82
CA TYR A 130 -9.32 -12.01 -21.62
C TYR A 130 -8.67 -10.69 -21.22
N LEU A 131 -9.50 -9.67 -21.00
CA LEU A 131 -9.12 -8.34 -20.53
C LEU A 131 -9.32 -8.25 -19.02
N VAL A 132 -8.26 -7.90 -18.29
CA VAL A 132 -8.36 -7.64 -16.85
C VAL A 132 -8.83 -6.22 -16.62
N GLN A 133 -9.84 -6.06 -15.77
CA GLN A 133 -10.34 -4.76 -15.34
C GLN A 133 -10.47 -4.70 -13.81
N ASP A 134 -10.20 -3.52 -13.27
CA ASP A 134 -10.26 -3.24 -11.83
C ASP A 134 -11.07 -1.97 -11.61
N SER A 135 -12.02 -2.03 -10.68
CA SER A 135 -12.94 -0.94 -10.40
C SER A 135 -12.39 -0.08 -9.26
N LYS A 136 -12.20 1.21 -9.53
CA LYS A 136 -11.68 2.15 -8.52
C LYS A 136 -12.59 3.36 -8.42
N LEU A 137 -13.01 3.66 -7.20
CA LEU A 137 -13.75 4.89 -6.89
C LEU A 137 -12.96 6.17 -7.23
N ALA A 138 -11.62 6.10 -7.23
CA ALA A 138 -10.78 7.22 -7.58
C ALA A 138 -11.07 7.71 -9.01
N ARG A 139 -11.05 9.03 -9.20
CA ARG A 139 -11.26 9.67 -10.51
C ARG A 139 -9.99 9.71 -11.38
N ARG A 140 -8.89 9.12 -10.91
CA ARG A 140 -7.60 9.10 -11.60
C ARG A 140 -6.91 7.77 -11.35
N ALA A 141 -6.30 7.23 -12.40
CA ALA A 141 -5.41 6.09 -12.30
C ALA A 141 -4.26 6.40 -11.34
N ARG A 142 -4.04 5.52 -10.36
CA ARG A 142 -2.85 5.53 -9.51
C ARG A 142 -1.93 4.42 -9.98
N VAL A 143 -0.62 4.68 -9.99
CA VAL A 143 0.40 3.69 -10.37
C VAL A 143 0.23 2.38 -9.59
N THR A 144 -0.09 2.46 -8.30
CA THR A 144 -0.33 1.29 -7.45
C THR A 144 -1.52 0.43 -7.89
N ALA A 145 -2.55 1.01 -8.52
CA ALA A 145 -3.69 0.24 -9.05
C ALA A 145 -3.29 -0.53 -10.31
N LEU A 146 -2.38 0.02 -11.12
CA LEU A 146 -1.83 -0.66 -12.29
C LEU A 146 -1.01 -1.90 -11.90
N LEU A 147 -0.34 -1.88 -10.75
CA LEU A 147 0.38 -3.05 -10.24
C LEU A 147 -0.57 -4.24 -9.95
N GLN A 148 -1.80 -3.97 -9.50
CA GLN A 148 -2.79 -5.02 -9.25
C GLN A 148 -3.26 -5.65 -10.58
N LEU A 149 -3.55 -4.81 -11.57
CA LEU A 149 -3.93 -5.27 -12.92
C LEU A 149 -2.83 -6.13 -13.56
N ALA A 150 -1.57 -5.67 -13.49
CA ALA A 150 -0.42 -6.42 -13.98
C ALA A 150 -0.28 -7.77 -13.25
N ALA A 151 -0.51 -7.79 -11.93
CA ALA A 151 -0.49 -9.02 -11.15
C ALA A 151 -1.51 -10.04 -11.68
N TYR A 152 -2.76 -9.63 -11.93
CA TYR A 152 -3.80 -10.52 -12.43
C TYR A 152 -3.56 -10.95 -13.89
N ALA A 153 -3.04 -10.07 -14.73
CA ALA A 153 -2.63 -10.43 -16.09
C ALA A 153 -1.55 -11.52 -16.08
N ALA A 154 -0.55 -11.41 -15.20
CA ALA A 154 0.48 -12.44 -15.03
C ALA A 154 -0.10 -13.76 -14.48
N GLN A 155 -1.19 -13.73 -13.72
CA GLN A 155 -1.88 -14.95 -13.29
C GLN A 155 -2.54 -15.67 -14.48
N LEU A 156 -3.21 -14.92 -15.37
CA LEU A 156 -3.79 -15.51 -16.59
C LEU A 156 -2.73 -16.22 -17.44
N ASP A 157 -1.57 -15.60 -17.64
CA ASP A 157 -0.45 -16.21 -18.36
C ASP A 157 0.01 -17.53 -17.70
N ARG A 158 0.10 -17.54 -16.36
CA ARG A 158 0.51 -18.72 -15.59
C ARG A 158 -0.45 -19.89 -15.70
N ILE A 159 -1.76 -19.62 -15.70
CA ILE A 159 -2.79 -20.66 -15.84
C ILE A 159 -3.12 -20.98 -17.32
N GLY A 160 -2.39 -20.39 -18.27
CA GLY A 160 -2.53 -20.68 -19.69
C GLY A 160 -3.76 -20.04 -20.36
N ILE A 161 -4.35 -19.03 -19.74
CA ILE A 161 -5.50 -18.30 -20.28
C ILE A 161 -5.00 -17.13 -21.15
N PRO A 162 -5.33 -17.09 -22.46
CA PRO A 162 -4.90 -16.00 -23.32
C PRO A 162 -5.47 -14.67 -22.84
N ARG A 163 -4.61 -13.69 -22.60
CA ARG A 163 -5.00 -12.34 -22.16
C ARG A 163 -4.79 -11.28 -23.24
N ALA A 164 -5.50 -10.16 -23.10
CA ALA A 164 -5.28 -8.97 -23.90
C ALA A 164 -3.90 -8.34 -23.62
N ASP A 165 -3.45 -7.46 -24.53
CA ASP A 165 -2.19 -6.71 -24.38
C ASP A 165 -2.35 -5.47 -23.49
N THR A 166 -3.59 -5.15 -23.13
CA THR A 166 -3.97 -4.02 -22.29
C THR A 166 -4.75 -4.48 -21.08
N VAL A 167 -4.86 -3.58 -20.10
CA VAL A 167 -5.70 -3.70 -18.90
C VAL A 167 -6.45 -2.39 -18.69
N GLU A 168 -7.55 -2.43 -17.96
CA GLU A 168 -8.40 -1.24 -17.77
C GLU A 168 -8.74 -0.95 -16.31
N LEU A 169 -8.76 0.35 -15.98
CA LEU A 169 -9.30 0.85 -14.73
C LEU A 169 -10.68 1.48 -14.99
N LEU A 170 -11.69 1.00 -14.27
CA LEU A 170 -13.06 1.50 -14.32
C LEU A 170 -13.24 2.54 -13.21
N LEU A 171 -13.16 3.83 -13.56
CA LEU A 171 -13.04 4.93 -12.61
C LEU A 171 -14.40 5.39 -12.06
N GLY A 172 -14.38 6.03 -10.89
CA GLY A 172 -15.58 6.48 -10.18
C GLY A 172 -16.37 7.61 -10.87
N ASP A 173 -15.84 8.21 -11.93
CA ASP A 173 -16.54 9.16 -12.80
C ASP A 173 -17.17 8.49 -14.03
N GLY A 174 -17.10 7.15 -14.11
CA GLY A 174 -17.64 6.34 -15.21
C GLY A 174 -16.69 6.22 -16.40
N THR A 175 -15.54 6.89 -16.39
CA THR A 175 -14.54 6.75 -17.46
C THR A 175 -13.72 5.48 -17.30
N THR A 176 -13.16 5.01 -18.42
CA THR A 176 -12.27 3.86 -18.47
C THR A 176 -10.88 4.33 -18.87
N SER A 177 -9.87 3.96 -18.08
CA SER A 177 -8.46 4.24 -18.38
C SER A 177 -7.77 2.97 -18.82
N SER A 178 -7.31 2.92 -20.08
CA SER A 178 -6.65 1.75 -20.67
C SER A 178 -5.13 1.90 -20.64
N HIS A 179 -4.43 0.84 -20.30
CA HIS A 179 -2.97 0.82 -20.14
C HIS A 179 -2.37 -0.43 -20.78
N ARG A 180 -1.22 -0.30 -21.44
CA ARG A 180 -0.52 -1.45 -22.04
C ARG A 180 0.23 -2.22 -20.96
N LEU A 181 0.19 -3.54 -21.04
CA LEU A 181 0.85 -4.40 -20.07
C LEU A 181 2.38 -4.26 -20.11
N GLU A 182 2.97 -4.10 -21.31
CA GLU A 182 4.42 -3.94 -21.46
C GLU A 182 4.98 -2.71 -20.72
N ASP A 183 4.15 -1.70 -20.46
CA ASP A 183 4.55 -0.48 -19.74
C ASP A 183 4.53 -0.66 -18.21
N ILE A 184 3.79 -1.65 -17.69
CA ILE A 184 3.51 -1.81 -16.25
C ILE A 184 4.04 -3.13 -15.67
N GLU A 185 4.13 -4.19 -16.48
CA GLU A 185 4.58 -5.52 -16.07
C GLU A 185 6.02 -5.52 -15.51
N PRO A 186 7.01 -4.84 -16.12
CA PRO A 186 8.36 -4.81 -15.55
C PRO A 186 8.41 -4.19 -14.14
N VAL A 187 7.58 -3.18 -13.89
CA VAL A 187 7.48 -2.54 -12.59
C VAL A 187 6.80 -3.46 -11.59
N PHE A 188 5.74 -4.17 -12.00
CA PHE A 188 5.09 -5.18 -11.18
C PHE A 188 6.06 -6.27 -10.74
N LEU A 189 6.84 -6.85 -11.66
CA LEU A 189 7.80 -7.91 -11.35
C LEU A 189 8.85 -7.43 -10.34
N LEU A 190 9.45 -6.26 -10.58
CA LEU A 190 10.42 -5.67 -9.64
C LEU A 190 9.82 -5.48 -8.24
N ARG A 191 8.57 -5.00 -8.14
CA ARG A 191 7.89 -4.79 -6.86
C ARG A 191 7.50 -6.10 -6.20
N ARG A 192 7.13 -7.12 -6.99
CA ARG A 192 6.80 -8.47 -6.48
C ARG A 192 8.02 -9.14 -5.89
N ASP A 193 9.16 -9.06 -6.57
CA ASP A 193 10.43 -9.60 -6.08
C ASP A 193 10.90 -8.88 -4.83
N ARG A 194 10.79 -7.54 -4.82
CA ARG A 194 11.10 -6.75 -3.62
C ARG A 194 10.21 -7.11 -2.44
N LEU A 195 8.91 -7.30 -2.66
CA LEU A 195 7.98 -7.72 -1.61
C LEU A 195 8.38 -9.09 -1.03
N ARG A 196 8.73 -10.05 -1.88
CA ARG A 196 9.21 -11.37 -1.42
C ARG A 196 10.47 -11.24 -0.58
N GLN A 197 11.44 -10.48 -1.08
CA GLN A 197 12.70 -10.22 -0.38
C GLN A 197 12.48 -9.64 1.02
N ILE A 198 11.70 -8.56 1.16
CA ILE A 198 11.51 -7.93 2.48
C ILE A 198 10.74 -8.83 3.46
N VAL A 199 9.85 -9.70 2.96
CA VAL A 199 9.14 -10.69 3.77
C VAL A 199 10.11 -11.77 4.26
N GLU A 200 10.94 -12.31 3.37
CA GLU A 200 11.95 -13.33 3.72
C GLU A 200 12.96 -12.79 4.75
N GLU A 201 13.48 -11.58 4.54
CA GLU A 201 14.38 -10.92 5.48
C GLU A 201 13.70 -10.72 6.86
N ARG A 202 12.44 -10.29 6.87
CA ARG A 202 11.70 -10.06 8.12
C ARG A 202 11.38 -11.36 8.88
N LEU A 203 11.15 -12.46 8.16
CA LEU A 203 10.97 -13.79 8.76
C LEU A 203 12.28 -14.33 9.35
N ALA A 204 13.43 -13.97 8.79
CA ALA A 204 14.73 -14.41 9.27
C ALA A 204 15.25 -13.64 10.49
N ASP A 205 14.78 -12.41 10.72
CA ASP A 205 15.14 -11.61 11.89
C ASP A 205 14.33 -12.02 13.14
N ASP A 206 14.88 -11.83 14.35
CA ASP A 206 14.20 -12.22 15.61
C ASP A 206 13.31 -11.12 16.22
N GLY A 207 13.58 -9.85 15.91
CA GLY A 207 12.93 -8.67 16.49
C GLY A 207 12.03 -7.91 15.52
N PRO A 208 11.24 -6.95 16.03
CA PRO A 208 10.49 -6.04 15.17
C PRO A 208 11.45 -5.18 14.33
N VAL A 209 10.99 -4.71 13.18
CA VAL A 209 11.75 -3.79 12.33
C VAL A 209 12.11 -2.52 13.12
N ALA A 210 13.35 -2.06 13.02
CA ALA A 210 13.79 -0.84 13.69
C ALA A 210 13.37 0.41 12.89
N TRP A 211 13.03 1.49 13.58
CA TRP A 211 12.83 2.78 12.93
C TRP A 211 14.12 3.23 12.25
N GLY A 212 14.03 3.57 10.95
CA GLY A 212 15.17 3.99 10.16
C GLY A 212 16.12 2.86 9.74
N ASP A 213 15.70 1.59 9.81
CA ASP A 213 16.47 0.48 9.24
C ASP A 213 16.77 0.76 7.75
N PRO A 214 18.06 0.88 7.36
CA PRO A 214 18.44 1.29 6.01
C PRO A 214 18.09 0.25 4.94
N ARG A 215 17.72 -0.97 5.33
CA ARG A 215 17.25 -2.00 4.40
C ARG A 215 15.89 -1.65 3.80
N TYR A 216 15.07 -0.85 4.47
CA TYR A 216 13.66 -0.66 4.12
C TYR A 216 13.31 0.80 3.86
N ALA A 217 12.57 1.03 2.79
CA ALA A 217 12.03 2.35 2.49
C ALA A 217 10.90 2.70 3.48
N LEU A 218 10.84 3.97 3.86
CA LEU A 218 9.74 4.55 4.62
C LEU A 218 9.22 5.78 3.89
N ASP A 219 7.97 6.17 4.14
CA ASP A 219 7.37 7.36 3.50
C ASP A 219 7.46 8.61 4.40
N GLY A 220 7.65 8.41 5.71
CA GLY A 220 7.82 9.45 6.71
C GLY A 220 6.54 10.20 7.07
N ARG A 221 5.38 9.73 6.62
CA ARG A 221 4.12 10.49 6.71
C ARG A 221 2.86 9.63 6.87
N CYS A 222 2.93 8.33 6.59
CA CYS A 222 1.85 7.43 6.96
C CYS A 222 1.72 7.36 8.48
N PRO A 223 0.56 6.98 9.02
CA PRO A 223 0.34 6.98 10.47
C PRO A 223 1.37 6.12 11.24
N THR A 224 1.81 5.00 10.67
CA THR A 224 2.84 4.17 11.28
C THR A 224 4.20 4.87 11.34
N CYS A 225 4.56 5.65 10.31
CA CYS A 225 5.77 6.48 10.36
C CYS A 225 5.60 7.65 11.32
N ASP A 226 4.42 8.28 11.38
CA ASP A 226 4.17 9.42 12.26
C ASP A 226 4.41 9.05 13.73
N LEU A 227 3.91 7.90 14.19
CA LEU A 227 4.19 7.40 15.55
C LEU A 227 5.69 7.37 15.87
N GLU A 228 6.51 6.87 14.93
CA GLU A 228 7.96 6.79 15.10
C GLU A 228 8.65 8.16 14.99
N VAL A 229 8.17 9.01 14.08
CA VAL A 229 8.66 10.38 13.92
C VAL A 229 8.48 11.16 15.23
N GLN A 230 7.32 11.05 15.86
CA GLN A 230 7.06 11.64 17.17
C GLN A 230 7.93 10.98 18.27
N ALA A 231 7.91 9.65 18.37
CA ALA A 231 8.59 8.92 19.44
C ALA A 231 10.12 9.12 19.45
N ASN A 232 10.74 9.26 18.27
CA ASN A 232 12.18 9.40 18.13
C ASN A 232 12.65 10.84 17.96
N ARG A 233 11.73 11.83 18.05
CA ARG A 233 12.00 13.24 17.74
C ARG A 233 12.70 13.41 16.39
N ASP A 234 12.26 12.61 15.42
CA ASP A 234 12.93 12.46 14.12
C ASP A 234 12.97 13.78 13.37
N LEU A 235 13.98 13.96 12.52
CA LEU A 235 14.11 15.12 11.63
C LEU A 235 12.87 15.43 10.80
N LEU A 236 12.05 14.43 10.48
CA LEU A 236 10.79 14.63 9.74
C LEU A 236 9.75 15.46 10.51
N LEU A 237 9.95 15.73 11.81
CA LEU A 237 9.19 16.74 12.54
C LEU A 237 9.42 18.15 12.00
N VAL A 238 10.59 18.44 11.42
CA VAL A 238 10.93 19.77 10.92
C VAL A 238 10.10 20.07 9.67
N ALA A 239 9.26 21.10 9.75
CA ALA A 239 8.39 21.46 8.66
C ALA A 239 9.19 21.76 7.38
N GLY A 240 8.79 21.13 6.28
CA GLY A 240 9.47 21.28 4.99
C GLY A 240 10.73 20.41 4.82
N LEU A 241 11.18 19.69 5.85
CA LEU A 241 12.22 18.68 5.70
C LEU A 241 11.67 17.48 4.93
N ARG A 242 12.34 17.13 3.83
CA ARG A 242 11.95 16.01 2.98
C ARG A 242 12.72 14.76 3.37
N ILE A 243 12.09 13.60 3.14
CA ILE A 243 12.72 12.31 3.39
C ILE A 243 14.05 12.09 2.65
N THR A 244 14.19 12.67 1.45
CA THR A 244 15.46 12.65 0.71
C THR A 244 16.55 13.45 1.42
N GLN A 245 16.20 14.54 2.11
CA GLN A 245 17.15 15.33 2.89
C GLN A 245 17.50 14.64 4.21
N ARG A 246 16.54 13.96 4.86
CA ARG A 246 16.75 13.17 6.08
C ARG A 246 17.96 12.25 5.97
N ALA A 247 18.14 11.58 4.83
CA ALA A 247 19.29 10.68 4.60
C ALA A 247 20.64 11.40 4.70
N HIS A 248 20.76 12.63 4.18
CA HIS A 248 21.97 13.43 4.26
C HIS A 248 22.30 13.83 5.70
N PHE A 249 21.29 14.19 6.48
CA PHE A 249 21.46 14.51 7.90
C PHE A 249 21.89 13.29 8.72
N HIS A 250 21.25 12.13 8.50
CA HIS A 250 21.66 10.88 9.15
C HIS A 250 23.11 10.52 8.82
N ALA A 251 23.53 10.68 7.57
CA ALA A 251 24.92 10.47 7.16
C ALA A 251 25.91 11.44 7.85
N ALA A 252 25.45 12.62 8.24
CA ALA A 252 26.20 13.60 9.04
C ALA A 252 26.09 13.37 10.56
N GLY A 253 25.42 12.30 11.01
CA GLY A 253 25.21 12.00 12.42
C GLY A 253 24.16 12.88 13.12
N ILE A 254 23.33 13.58 12.36
CA ILE A 254 22.20 14.36 12.85
C ILE A 254 20.94 13.55 12.61
N THR A 255 20.25 13.10 13.65
CA THR A 255 19.10 12.20 13.57
C THR A 255 17.83 12.77 14.20
N THR A 256 17.94 13.82 15.02
CA THR A 256 16.80 14.46 15.70
C THR A 256 16.60 15.93 15.34
N ILE A 257 15.38 16.43 15.56
CA ILE A 257 15.07 17.87 15.46
C ILE A 257 15.97 18.72 16.38
N ASP A 258 16.27 18.23 17.57
CA ASP A 258 17.09 18.93 18.57
C ASP A 258 18.55 19.05 18.10
N GLU A 259 19.11 17.95 17.58
CA GLU A 259 20.45 17.95 17.00
C GLU A 259 20.54 18.87 15.79
N LEU A 260 19.53 18.88 14.91
CA LEU A 260 19.52 19.79 13.77
C LEU A 260 19.48 21.25 14.22
N ALA A 261 18.63 21.60 15.20
CA ALA A 261 18.54 22.95 15.74
C ALA A 261 19.86 23.45 16.35
N ALA A 262 20.61 22.54 17.00
CA ALA A 262 21.91 22.80 17.61
C ALA A 262 23.10 22.71 16.63
N SER A 263 22.91 22.08 15.46
CA SER A 263 23.99 21.83 14.51
C SER A 263 24.55 23.13 13.88
N ALA A 264 25.81 23.04 13.47
CA ALA A 264 26.51 24.09 12.72
C ALA A 264 27.36 23.46 11.61
N GLY A 265 27.82 24.29 10.67
CA GLY A 265 28.62 23.83 9.52
C GLY A 265 27.79 23.23 8.39
N PRO A 266 28.45 22.78 7.30
CA PRO A 266 27.80 22.23 6.12
C PRO A 266 27.35 20.77 6.34
N VAL A 267 26.35 20.34 5.57
CA VAL A 267 25.91 18.94 5.45
C VAL A 267 26.02 18.54 3.98
N ASP A 268 26.75 17.48 3.69
CA ASP A 268 26.98 17.05 2.30
C ASP A 268 25.67 16.71 1.58
N GLY A 269 25.52 17.21 0.35
CA GLY A 269 24.29 17.07 -0.45
C GLY A 269 23.14 18.00 -0.07
N VAL A 270 23.32 18.92 0.89
CA VAL A 270 22.30 19.94 1.26
C VAL A 270 22.86 21.35 1.00
N LEU A 271 22.10 22.17 0.28
CA LEU A 271 22.48 23.57 0.03
C LEU A 271 22.48 24.38 1.33
N ASP A 272 23.49 25.22 1.55
CA ASP A 272 23.66 26.03 2.76
C ASP A 272 22.41 26.86 3.10
N ALA A 273 21.78 27.49 2.11
CA ALA A 273 20.56 28.27 2.32
C ALA A 273 19.38 27.41 2.78
N THR A 274 19.25 26.19 2.24
CA THR A 274 18.22 25.24 2.66
C THR A 274 18.51 24.70 4.06
N LEU A 275 19.77 24.39 4.35
CA LEU A 275 20.22 23.94 5.66
C LEU A 275 19.92 24.97 6.75
N GLU A 276 20.24 26.25 6.51
CA GLU A 276 19.94 27.30 7.49
C GLU A 276 18.44 27.51 7.66
N GLY A 277 17.66 27.43 6.57
CA GLY A 277 16.21 27.47 6.64
C GLY A 277 15.63 26.35 7.54
N LEU A 278 16.13 25.12 7.37
CA LEU A 278 15.71 23.98 8.19
C LEU A 278 16.14 24.12 9.66
N ARG A 279 17.34 24.66 9.94
CA ARG A 279 17.79 24.96 11.30
C ARG A 279 16.92 26.00 11.99
N VAL A 280 16.62 27.10 11.30
CA VAL A 280 15.72 28.15 11.80
C VAL A 280 14.35 27.56 12.09
N GLN A 281 13.81 26.75 11.17
CA GLN A 281 12.53 26.10 11.33
C GLN A 281 12.51 25.15 12.54
N ALA A 282 13.54 24.32 12.72
CA ALA A 282 13.71 23.44 13.87
C ALA A 282 13.71 24.23 15.20
N ARG A 283 14.50 25.31 15.28
CA ARG A 283 14.57 26.17 16.47
C ARG A 283 13.22 26.82 16.80
N LEU A 284 12.49 27.29 15.79
CA LEU A 284 11.17 27.90 15.98
C LEU A 284 10.15 26.88 16.51
N GLN A 285 10.14 25.67 15.96
CA GLN A 285 9.25 24.61 16.41
C GLN A 285 9.53 24.19 17.86
N LEU A 286 10.81 24.01 18.22
CA LEU A 286 11.21 23.70 19.59
C LEU A 286 10.84 24.81 20.58
N ALA A 287 10.98 26.08 20.17
CA ALA A 287 10.56 27.21 21.00
C ALA A 287 9.04 27.23 21.20
N ALA A 288 8.26 26.92 20.18
CA ALA A 288 6.80 26.84 20.27
C ALA A 288 6.34 25.66 21.16
N GLU A 289 6.97 24.49 21.03
CA GLU A 289 6.74 23.32 21.89
C GLU A 289 7.01 23.65 23.36
N ALA A 290 8.16 24.28 23.65
CA ALA A 290 8.51 24.69 25.01
C ALA A 290 7.52 25.73 25.59
N GLN A 291 7.04 26.66 24.77
CA GLN A 291 6.02 27.63 25.19
C GLN A 291 4.68 26.96 25.50
N ALA A 292 4.26 25.99 24.68
CA ALA A 292 3.04 25.22 24.92
C ALA A 292 3.12 24.43 26.23
N LEU A 293 4.22 23.70 26.46
CA LEU A 293 4.45 22.95 27.70
C LEU A 293 4.47 23.87 28.93
N ALA A 294 5.08 25.05 28.82
CA ALA A 294 5.09 26.02 29.91
C ALA A 294 3.69 26.56 30.23
N ALA A 295 2.86 26.82 29.22
CA ALA A 295 1.48 27.28 29.39
C ALA A 295 0.56 26.21 29.98
N GLU A 296 0.75 24.94 29.61
CA GLU A 296 0.05 23.81 30.22
C GLU A 296 0.45 23.64 31.69
N ALA A 297 1.74 23.74 32.00
CA ALA A 297 2.25 23.61 33.36
C ALA A 297 1.82 24.77 34.27
N SER A 298 1.61 25.97 33.74
CA SER A 298 1.11 27.13 34.50
C SER A 298 -0.41 27.14 34.68
N GLY A 299 -1.15 26.27 33.96
CA GLY A 299 -2.61 26.25 33.96
C GLY A 299 -3.24 27.40 33.16
N ASP A 300 -2.44 28.12 32.37
CA ASP A 300 -2.91 29.22 31.52
C ASP A 300 -3.56 28.73 30.22
N ARG A 301 -3.49 27.41 29.94
CA ARG A 301 -4.08 26.75 28.78
C ARG A 301 -4.92 25.54 29.19
N SER A 302 -6.17 25.50 28.75
CA SER A 302 -7.06 24.34 28.90
C SER A 302 -6.82 23.33 27.77
N PRO A 303 -7.02 22.01 27.98
CA PRO A 303 -6.95 21.01 26.91
C PRO A 303 -7.89 21.28 25.72
N ASP A 304 -8.92 22.10 25.92
CA ASP A 304 -9.91 22.50 24.91
C ASP A 304 -9.52 23.77 24.12
N ASP A 305 -8.42 24.45 24.47
CA ASP A 305 -7.98 25.64 23.76
C ASP A 305 -7.35 25.27 22.41
N PRO A 306 -7.69 25.98 21.31
CA PRO A 306 -7.14 25.66 19.99
C PRO A 306 -5.60 25.86 19.95
N PRO A 307 -4.91 25.12 19.05
CA PRO A 307 -3.45 25.20 18.89
C PRO A 307 -2.95 26.61 18.55
#